data_AF-A0A7Y7M4Y5-F1
#
_entry.id   AF-A0A7Y7M4Y5-F1
#
_cell.length_a   1.000
_cell.length_b   1.000
_cell.length_c   1.000
_cell.angle_alpha   90.00
_cell.angle_beta   90.00
_cell.angle_gamma   90.00
#
_symmetry.space_group_name_H-M   'P 1'
#
loop_
_entity.id
_entity.type
_entity.pdbx_description
1 polymer ?
#
loop_
_entity_poly.entity_id
_entity_poly.type
_entity_poly.pdbx_seq_one_letter_code
_entity_poly.pdbx_strand_id
1 'polypeptide(L)'
;DPLPRLSCDATPLAAMQQVKAPIAGLVAYRARLGDQVRTGDVVATVIDPLGQSIDVLAATDGLFFARHSQTCAWPGKIIGKIAGKVPLADRTGHLLTD
;
A
#
# COMPACT_ATOMS: atom_id res chain seq x y z
N ASP A 1 -2.23 -17.31 -33.22
CA ASP A 1 -1.05 -16.74 -32.54
C ASP A 1 -1.00 -17.15 -31.08
N PRO A 2 0.19 -17.43 -30.51
CA PRO A 2 0.32 -17.76 -29.09
C PRO A 2 0.07 -16.52 -28.22
N LEU A 3 -0.42 -16.74 -27.01
CA LEU A 3 -0.61 -15.67 -26.03
C LEU A 3 0.74 -15.08 -25.58
N PRO A 4 0.80 -13.77 -25.25
CA PRO A 4 1.98 -13.16 -24.66
C PRO A 4 2.36 -13.84 -23.33
N ARG A 5 3.65 -13.85 -23.01
CA ARG A 5 4.12 -14.31 -21.69
C ARG A 5 3.64 -13.37 -20.59
N LEU A 6 3.28 -13.94 -19.43
CA LEU A 6 2.95 -13.18 -18.23
C LEU A 6 4.17 -12.40 -17.75
N SER A 7 3.96 -11.15 -17.36
CA SER A 7 5.02 -10.28 -16.81
C SER A 7 5.32 -10.54 -15.34
N CYS A 8 4.41 -11.22 -14.62
CA CYS A 8 4.54 -11.53 -13.20
C CYS A 8 3.68 -12.73 -12.79
N ASP A 9 4.04 -13.33 -11.66
CA ASP A 9 3.22 -14.33 -10.99
C ASP A 9 2.03 -13.68 -10.28
N ALA A 10 0.92 -14.42 -10.20
CA ALA A 10 -0.22 -14.01 -9.39
C ALA A 10 0.11 -14.08 -7.88
N THR A 11 -0.35 -13.09 -7.13
CA THR A 11 -0.22 -13.02 -5.67
C THR A 11 -1.59 -13.17 -4.98
N PRO A 12 -1.69 -13.86 -3.82
CA PRO A 12 -2.95 -13.99 -3.10
C PRO A 12 -3.52 -12.63 -2.68
N LEU A 13 -4.82 -12.41 -2.84
CA LEU A 13 -5.47 -11.16 -2.42
C LEU A 13 -5.37 -10.93 -0.89
N ALA A 14 -5.32 -12.01 -0.11
CA ALA A 14 -5.10 -11.97 1.34
C ALA A 14 -3.69 -11.48 1.71
N ALA A 15 -2.73 -11.54 0.79
CA ALA A 15 -1.37 -11.03 0.98
C ALA A 15 -1.21 -9.56 0.56
N MET A 16 -2.27 -8.95 0.02
CA MET A 16 -2.23 -7.55 -0.41
C MET A 16 -2.42 -6.62 0.79
N GLN A 17 -1.36 -5.89 1.15
CA GLN A 17 -1.44 -4.84 2.16
C GLN A 17 -2.25 -3.66 1.61
N GLN A 18 -3.22 -3.20 2.40
CA GLN A 18 -3.80 -1.86 2.24
C GLN A 18 -2.98 -0.90 3.10
N VAL A 19 -2.24 0.00 2.47
CA VAL A 19 -1.45 1.03 3.18
C VAL A 19 -2.42 2.09 3.67
N LYS A 20 -2.61 2.19 4.99
CA LYS A 20 -3.59 3.08 5.63
C LYS A 20 -2.91 4.28 6.28
N ALA A 21 -3.52 5.45 6.15
CA ALA A 21 -3.06 6.66 6.82
C ALA A 21 -3.37 6.59 8.34
N PRO A 22 -2.40 6.90 9.22
CA PRO A 22 -2.61 6.88 10.67
C PRO A 22 -3.31 8.15 11.19
N ILE A 23 -3.13 9.27 10.50
CA ILE A 23 -3.65 10.59 10.87
C ILE A 23 -4.29 11.29 9.66
N ALA A 24 -4.99 12.39 9.90
CA ALA A 24 -5.39 13.30 8.84
C ALA A 24 -4.20 14.15 8.38
N GLY A 25 -4.14 14.49 7.09
CA GLY A 25 -3.07 15.32 6.56
C GLY A 25 -2.78 15.12 5.07
N LEU A 26 -1.63 15.63 4.65
CA LEU A 26 -1.13 15.51 3.29
C LEU A 26 -0.22 14.29 3.13
N VAL A 27 -0.43 13.50 2.08
CA VAL A 27 0.34 12.29 1.79
C VAL A 27 1.53 12.62 0.90
N ALA A 28 2.74 12.46 1.44
CA ALA A 28 3.99 12.53 0.70
C ALA A 28 4.53 11.11 0.44
N TYR A 29 4.28 10.57 -0.75
CA TYR A 29 4.78 9.25 -1.13
C TYR A 29 6.31 9.25 -1.25
N ARG A 30 6.94 8.23 -0.67
CA ARG A 30 8.39 7.97 -0.77
C ARG A 30 8.68 6.86 -1.77
N ALA A 31 7.82 5.84 -1.83
CA ALA A 31 7.86 4.81 -2.86
C ALA A 31 7.16 5.25 -4.16
N ARG A 32 7.65 4.79 -5.30
CA ARG A 32 7.06 4.96 -6.63
C ARG A 32 6.25 3.72 -7.01
N LEU A 33 5.24 3.92 -7.87
CA LEU A 33 4.51 2.80 -8.44
C LEU A 33 5.47 1.91 -9.24
N GLY A 34 5.42 0.60 -8.97
CA GLY A 34 6.33 -0.38 -9.56
C GLY A 34 7.55 -0.71 -8.69
N ASP A 35 7.78 0.02 -7.59
CA ASP A 35 8.88 -0.29 -6.68
C ASP A 35 8.62 -1.59 -5.90
N GLN A 36 9.69 -2.37 -5.70
CA GLN A 36 9.72 -3.45 -4.73
C GLN A 36 10.07 -2.88 -3.37
N VAL A 37 9.22 -3.12 -2.37
CA VAL A 37 9.42 -2.69 -0.99
C VAL A 37 9.62 -3.90 -0.09
N ARG A 38 10.31 -3.67 1.01
CA ARG A 38 10.49 -4.62 2.11
C ARG A 38 9.72 -4.17 3.33
N THR A 39 9.35 -5.11 4.17
CA THR A 39 8.75 -4.84 5.47
C THR A 39 9.64 -3.87 6.27
N GLY A 40 9.05 -2.78 6.74
CA GLY A 40 9.74 -1.69 7.42
C GLY A 40 10.12 -0.51 6.53
N ASP A 41 10.09 -0.63 5.21
CA ASP A 41 10.37 0.50 4.30
C ASP A 41 9.31 1.58 4.43
N VAL A 42 9.72 2.86 4.38
CA VAL A 42 8.79 3.99 4.35
C VAL A 42 8.15 4.09 2.98
N VAL A 43 6.83 3.87 2.91
CA VAL A 43 6.05 3.95 1.67
C VAL A 43 5.58 5.39 1.43
N ALA A 44 5.16 6.05 2.51
CA ALA A 44 4.69 7.44 2.50
C ALA A 44 4.89 8.08 3.87
N THR A 45 4.90 9.41 3.91
CA THR A 45 4.78 10.20 5.13
C THR A 45 3.45 10.94 5.10
N VAL A 46 2.65 10.86 6.17
CA VAL A 46 1.44 11.69 6.32
C VAL A 46 1.80 12.91 7.16
N ILE A 47 1.60 14.10 6.59
CA ILE A 47 2.01 15.38 7.16
C ILE A 47 0.77 16.12 7.65
N ASP A 48 0.63 16.30 8.96
CA ASP A 48 -0.32 17.27 9.52
C ASP A 48 0.29 18.68 9.39
N PRO A 49 -0.29 19.59 8.58
CA PRO A 49 0.24 20.94 8.41
C PRO A 49 0.23 21.78 9.70
N LEU A 50 -0.51 21.35 10.72
CA LEU A 50 -0.61 22.03 12.02
C LEU A 50 0.22 21.32 13.12
N GLY A 51 0.88 20.21 12.80
CA GLY A 51 1.41 19.32 13.81
C GLY A 51 2.53 18.41 13.31
N GLN A 52 2.41 17.12 13.65
CA GLN A 52 3.46 16.13 13.41
C GLN A 52 3.31 15.42 12.06
N SER A 53 4.44 14.93 11.54
CA SER A 53 4.48 14.04 10.39
C SER A 53 4.74 12.61 10.84
N ILE A 54 4.02 11.65 10.28
CA ILE A 54 4.14 10.22 10.63
C ILE A 54 4.44 9.40 9.38
N ASP A 55 5.51 8.62 9.44
CA ASP A 55 5.86 7.68 8.38
C ASP A 55 4.93 6.45 8.41
N VAL A 56 4.55 6.01 7.22
CA VAL A 56 3.72 4.83 6.98
C VAL A 56 4.59 3.77 6.34
N LEU A 57 4.78 2.68 7.07
CA LEU A 57 5.70 1.61 6.71
C LEU A 57 5.00 0.50 5.92
N ALA A 58 5.76 -0.17 5.06
CA ALA A 58 5.36 -1.45 4.50
C ALA A 58 5.31 -2.50 5.62
N ALA A 59 4.21 -3.25 5.66
CA ALA A 59 4.00 -4.37 6.58
C ALA A 59 4.19 -5.72 5.87
N THR A 60 4.56 -5.70 4.59
CA THR A 60 4.84 -6.88 3.78
C THR A 60 5.88 -6.56 2.73
N ASP A 61 6.65 -7.57 2.36
CA ASP A 61 7.53 -7.51 1.19
C ASP A 61 6.67 -7.63 -0.07
N GLY A 62 6.89 -6.77 -1.08
CA GLY A 62 6.18 -6.88 -2.33
C GLY A 62 6.20 -5.65 -3.21
N LEU A 63 5.32 -5.66 -4.21
CA LEU A 63 5.23 -4.63 -5.23
C LEU A 63 4.27 -3.51 -4.81
N PHE A 64 4.74 -2.27 -4.70
CA PHE A 64 3.86 -1.11 -4.52
C PHE A 64 3.18 -0.75 -5.86
N PHE A 65 1.96 -1.25 -6.07
CA PHE A 65 1.33 -1.24 -7.39
C PHE A 65 0.21 -0.22 -7.55
N ALA A 66 -0.32 0.33 -6.46
CA ALA A 66 -1.39 1.32 -6.53
C ALA A 66 -1.27 2.37 -5.42
N ARG A 67 -1.70 3.60 -5.75
CA ARG A 67 -1.83 4.70 -4.81
C ARG A 67 -2.94 5.66 -5.24
N HIS A 68 -3.46 6.44 -4.30
CA HIS A 68 -4.42 7.51 -4.63
C HIS A 68 -3.69 8.70 -5.27
N SER A 69 -4.28 9.28 -6.31
CA SER A 69 -3.79 10.52 -6.94
C SER A 69 -3.97 11.75 -6.03
N GLN A 70 -5.08 11.78 -5.28
CA GLN A 70 -5.33 12.80 -4.28
C GLN A 70 -4.44 12.57 -3.05
N THR A 71 -3.69 13.59 -2.65
CA THR A 71 -2.73 13.53 -1.54
C THR A 71 -3.33 14.03 -0.22
N CYS A 72 -4.64 13.94 -0.03
CA CYS A 72 -5.29 14.23 1.25
C CYS A 72 -5.74 12.92 1.91
N ALA A 73 -5.51 12.76 3.21
CA ALA A 73 -5.88 11.58 3.97
C ALA A 73 -6.58 11.92 5.29
N TRP A 74 -7.28 10.92 5.81
CA TRP A 74 -7.90 10.85 7.14
C TRP A 74 -7.55 9.50 7.77
N PRO A 75 -7.67 9.34 9.10
CA PRO A 75 -7.34 8.08 9.76
C PRO A 75 -8.07 6.89 9.12
N GLY A 76 -7.31 5.84 8.79
CA GLY A 76 -7.83 4.62 8.16
C GLY A 76 -8.01 4.70 6.64
N LYS A 77 -7.88 5.88 6.01
CA LYS A 77 -7.94 6.00 4.55
C LYS A 77 -6.86 5.13 3.91
N ILE A 78 -7.24 4.30 2.96
CA ILE A 78 -6.31 3.56 2.13
C ILE A 78 -5.65 4.55 1.16
N ILE A 79 -4.33 4.68 1.24
CA ILE A 79 -3.54 5.59 0.39
C ILE A 79 -2.75 4.82 -0.66
N GLY A 80 -2.54 3.52 -0.48
CA GLY A 80 -1.91 2.67 -1.50
C GLY A 80 -2.02 1.18 -1.20
N LYS A 81 -1.44 0.37 -2.08
CA LYS A 81 -1.50 -1.09 -2.00
C LYS A 81 -0.17 -1.73 -2.37
N ILE A 82 0.22 -2.73 -1.59
CA ILE A 82 1.41 -3.56 -1.85
C ILE A 82 0.95 -4.98 -2.10
N ALA A 83 1.37 -5.56 -3.23
CA ALA A 83 1.11 -6.95 -3.57
C ALA A 83 2.19 -7.84 -2.94
N GLY A 84 1.92 -8.38 -1.75
CA GLY A 84 2.78 -9.35 -1.07
C GLY A 84 2.47 -10.79 -1.46
N LYS A 85 3.30 -11.73 -1.00
CA LYS A 85 3.12 -13.18 -1.25
C LYS A 85 2.60 -13.96 -0.05
N VAL A 86 2.78 -13.43 1.16
CA VAL A 86 2.37 -14.08 2.42
C VAL A 86 1.06 -13.47 2.90
N PRO A 87 -0.01 -14.27 3.12
CA PRO A 87 -1.28 -13.76 3.66
C PRO A 87 -1.08 -12.97 4.96
N LEU A 88 -1.73 -11.81 5.04
CA LEU A 88 -1.66 -10.95 6.22
C LEU A 88 -2.74 -11.33 7.23
N ALA A 89 -2.40 -11.28 8.52
CA ALA A 89 -3.30 -11.70 9.59
C ALA A 89 -4.60 -10.87 9.66
N ASP A 90 -4.55 -9.61 9.26
CA ASP A 90 -5.69 -8.68 9.23
C ASP A 90 -6.51 -8.75 7.93
N ARG A 91 -6.06 -9.55 6.94
CA ARG A 91 -6.71 -9.71 5.63
C ARG A 91 -7.40 -11.06 5.52
N THR A 92 -8.47 -11.23 6.30
CA THR A 92 -9.30 -12.45 6.33
C THR A 92 -10.77 -12.15 6.00
N GLY A 93 -11.58 -13.18 5.75
CA GLY A 93 -13.01 -13.03 5.46
C GLY A 93 -13.30 -12.46 4.06
N HIS A 94 -14.28 -11.56 3.97
CA HIS A 94 -14.64 -10.90 2.71
C HIS A 94 -13.58 -9.86 2.33
N LEU A 95 -12.71 -10.23 1.37
CA LEU A 95 -11.57 -9.39 0.97
C LEU A 95 -11.92 -8.29 -0.03
N LEU A 96 -13.13 -8.35 -0.59
CA LEU A 96 -13.72 -7.44 -1.57
C LEU A 96 -15.03 -6.92 -0.99
N THR A 97 -14.93 -5.95 -0.09
CA THR A 97 -16.07 -5.21 0.44
C THR A 97 -16.07 -3.81 -0.17
N ASP A 98 -17.27 -3.26 -0.36
CA ASP A 98 -17.50 -1.88 -0.81
C ASP A 98 -16.97 -0.85 0.21
#